data_AF-A0A842LL93-F1
#
_entry.id   AF-A0A842LL93-F1
#
_cell.length_a   1.000
_cell.length_b   1.000
_cell.length_c   1.000
_cell.angle_alpha   90.00
_cell.angle_beta   90.00
_cell.angle_gamma   90.00
#
_symmetry.space_group_name_H-M   'P 1'
#
loop_
_entity.id
_entity.type
_entity.pdbx_description
1 polymer ?
#
loop_
_entity_poly.entity_id
_entity_poly.type
_entity_poly.pdbx_seq_one_letter_code
_entity_poly.pdbx_strand_id
1 'polypeptide(L)'
;MEKLPQLFVEADFEECFEGDTAKVDCIVIQDNIEARIQKGQKLPEFIDVKKAKFLRKEVYDRFHFYVDKYEHKMLCDARIILPDRRTEIRLYKGDELMLLPVEGFVSTIIAGVGNRVRKSDAFAAVTTKNGEVHYLKPPKNGVVVYIDEFTNRPHYIYYILPEE
;
A
#
# COMPACT_ATOMS: atom_id res chain seq x y z
N MET A 1 3.71 -18.24 -9.57
CA MET A 1 3.62 -16.77 -9.60
C MET A 1 3.03 -16.33 -8.27
N GLU A 2 3.78 -15.55 -7.49
CA GLU A 2 3.21 -14.92 -6.30
C GLU A 2 2.10 -13.95 -6.74
N LYS A 3 0.98 -13.95 -6.02
CA LYS A 3 -0.12 -13.03 -6.32
C LYS A 3 0.32 -11.63 -5.86
N LEU A 4 0.06 -10.61 -6.67
CA LEU A 4 0.30 -9.23 -6.23
C LEU A 4 -0.73 -8.84 -5.14
N PRO A 5 -0.34 -7.97 -4.19
CA PRO A 5 -1.29 -7.32 -3.30
C PRO A 5 -2.36 -6.55 -4.09
N GLN A 6 -3.51 -6.33 -3.46
CA GLN A 6 -4.57 -5.48 -4.02
C GLN A 6 -4.59 -4.16 -3.27
N LEU A 7 -4.57 -3.07 -4.02
CA LEU A 7 -4.74 -1.73 -3.50
C LEU A 7 -6.19 -1.30 -3.63
N PHE A 8 -6.75 -0.78 -2.55
CA PHE A 8 -8.02 -0.06 -2.54
C PHE A 8 -7.78 1.33 -1.96
N VAL A 9 -8.29 2.36 -2.62
CA VAL A 9 -8.10 3.76 -2.25
C VAL A 9 -9.44 4.46 -2.11
N GLU A 10 -9.52 5.40 -1.18
CA GLU A 10 -10.68 6.25 -0.98
C GLU A 10 -11.18 6.85 -2.29
N ALA A 11 -12.49 6.76 -2.49
CA ALA A 11 -13.16 7.17 -3.72
C ALA A 11 -14.59 7.59 -3.42
N ASP A 12 -15.19 8.29 -4.39
CA ASP A 12 -16.60 8.63 -4.33
C ASP A 12 -17.48 7.44 -4.73
N PHE A 13 -18.77 7.50 -4.37
CA PHE A 13 -19.74 6.47 -4.70
C PHE A 13 -19.80 6.20 -6.21
N GLU A 14 -19.78 7.27 -7.00
CA GLU A 14 -19.86 7.23 -8.45
C GLU A 14 -18.63 6.59 -9.10
N GLU A 15 -17.48 6.52 -8.43
CA GLU A 15 -16.32 5.78 -8.93
C GLU A 15 -16.47 4.27 -8.70
N CYS A 16 -17.23 3.89 -7.68
CA CYS A 16 -17.43 2.50 -7.27
C CYS A 16 -18.67 1.86 -7.93
N PHE A 17 -19.76 2.63 -8.10
CA PHE A 17 -21.08 2.13 -8.48
C PHE A 17 -21.70 2.88 -9.66
N GLU A 18 -22.47 2.15 -10.47
CA GLU A 18 -23.38 2.68 -11.48
C GLU A 18 -24.80 2.22 -11.11
N GLY A 19 -25.63 3.16 -10.65
CA GLY A 19 -26.86 2.81 -9.96
C GLY A 19 -26.55 2.06 -8.66
N ASP A 20 -27.05 0.83 -8.53
CA ASP A 20 -26.79 -0.06 -7.39
C ASP A 20 -25.67 -1.07 -7.64
N THR A 21 -25.08 -1.08 -8.84
CA THR A 21 -24.19 -2.15 -9.30
C THR A 21 -22.73 -1.70 -9.33
N ALA A 22 -21.84 -2.49 -8.74
CA ALA A 22 -20.42 -2.16 -8.65
C ALA A 22 -19.72 -2.20 -10.03
N LYS A 23 -19.07 -1.11 -10.44
CA LYS A 23 -18.28 -1.01 -11.67
C LYS A 23 -16.90 -1.67 -11.56
N VAL A 24 -16.35 -1.67 -10.35
CA VAL A 24 -15.06 -2.24 -9.98
C VAL A 24 -15.20 -2.95 -8.64
N ASP A 25 -14.20 -3.73 -8.24
CA ASP A 25 -14.19 -4.26 -6.88
C ASP A 25 -14.03 -3.09 -5.90
N CYS A 26 -14.82 -3.09 -4.84
CA CYS A 26 -14.87 -2.01 -3.86
C CYS A 26 -14.88 -2.57 -2.44
N ILE A 27 -14.35 -1.79 -1.50
CA ILE A 27 -14.58 -1.99 -0.07
C ILE A 27 -15.50 -0.87 0.38
N VAL A 28 -16.59 -1.23 1.04
CA VAL A 28 -17.55 -0.29 1.61
C VAL A 28 -17.46 -0.40 3.11
N ILE A 29 -17.22 0.71 3.78
CA ILE A 29 -17.06 0.80 5.23
C ILE A 29 -18.17 1.68 5.77
N GLN A 30 -18.98 1.14 6.68
CA GLN A 30 -19.99 1.92 7.42
C GLN A 30 -19.99 1.45 8.87
N ASP A 31 -19.71 2.39 9.79
CA ASP A 31 -19.55 2.10 11.22
C ASP A 31 -18.52 0.98 11.45
N ASN A 32 -18.97 -0.19 11.91
CA ASN A 32 -18.14 -1.38 12.14
C ASN A 32 -18.26 -2.43 11.04
N ILE A 33 -18.98 -2.14 9.96
CA ILE A 33 -19.22 -3.06 8.85
C ILE A 33 -18.24 -2.75 7.73
N GLU A 34 -17.51 -3.78 7.28
CA GLU A 34 -16.72 -3.74 6.06
C GLU A 34 -17.26 -4.77 5.07
N ALA A 35 -17.75 -4.32 3.92
CA ALA A 35 -18.28 -5.15 2.86
C ALA A 35 -17.37 -5.09 1.63
N ARG A 36 -16.85 -6.24 1.20
CA ARG A 36 -16.08 -6.37 -0.04
C ARG A 36 -17.04 -6.73 -1.18
N ILE A 37 -17.25 -5.79 -2.08
CA ILE A 37 -18.22 -5.90 -3.17
C ILE A 37 -17.44 -6.08 -4.47
N GLN A 38 -17.65 -7.20 -5.14
CA GLN A 38 -16.99 -7.47 -6.42
C GLN A 38 -17.70 -6.75 -7.55
N LYS A 39 -16.97 -6.48 -8.64
CA LYS A 39 -17.57 -5.95 -9.87
C LYS A 39 -18.81 -6.75 -10.28
N GLY A 40 -19.91 -6.05 -10.57
CA GLY A 40 -21.20 -6.63 -10.95
C GLY A 40 -22.11 -7.02 -9.78
N GLN A 41 -21.63 -6.98 -8.54
CA GLN A 41 -22.47 -7.19 -7.36
C GLN A 41 -23.23 -5.91 -6.99
N LYS A 42 -24.38 -6.09 -6.34
CA LYS A 42 -25.20 -4.99 -5.85
C LYS A 42 -24.71 -4.47 -4.51
N LEU A 43 -24.88 -3.17 -4.29
CA LEU A 43 -24.72 -2.57 -2.97
C LEU A 43 -25.76 -3.17 -2.00
N PRO A 44 -25.37 -3.67 -0.82
CA PRO A 44 -26.33 -4.15 0.17
C PRO A 44 -27.29 -3.04 0.63
N GLU A 45 -28.57 -3.37 0.76
CA GLU A 45 -29.64 -2.40 1.07
C GLU A 45 -29.47 -1.68 2.42
N PHE A 46 -28.73 -2.28 3.36
CA PHE A 46 -28.47 -1.70 4.68
C PHE A 46 -27.37 -0.62 4.66
N ILE A 47 -26.69 -0.41 3.54
CA ILE A 47 -25.68 0.64 3.39
C ILE A 47 -26.36 1.97 3.06
N ASP A 48 -26.11 2.98 3.89
CA ASP A 48 -26.45 4.37 3.63
C ASP A 48 -25.29 5.03 2.88
N VAL A 49 -25.49 5.28 1.58
CA VAL A 49 -24.49 5.89 0.68
C VAL A 49 -23.95 7.22 1.22
N LYS A 50 -24.74 7.97 2.00
CA LYS A 50 -24.31 9.27 2.54
C LYS A 50 -23.38 9.16 3.74
N LYS A 51 -23.35 8.00 4.41
CA LYS A 51 -22.54 7.76 5.62
C LYS A 51 -21.39 6.80 5.36
N ALA A 52 -21.53 5.95 4.35
CA ALA A 52 -20.53 4.98 4.01
C ALA A 52 -19.29 5.62 3.38
N LYS A 53 -18.14 5.04 3.69
CA LYS A 53 -16.87 5.31 3.04
C LYS A 53 -16.62 4.24 1.98
N PHE A 54 -16.19 4.67 0.80
CA PHE A 54 -15.93 3.78 -0.32
C PHE A 54 -14.43 3.76 -0.62
N LEU A 55 -13.88 2.57 -0.81
CA LEU A 55 -12.55 2.40 -1.37
C LEU A 55 -12.64 1.58 -2.66
N ARG A 56 -12.26 2.17 -3.78
CA ARG A 56 -12.24 1.48 -5.07
C ARG A 56 -10.93 0.73 -5.27
N LYS A 57 -10.97 -0.40 -5.96
CA LYS A 57 -9.76 -1.10 -6.37
C LYS A 57 -8.96 -0.26 -7.36
N GLU A 58 -7.67 -0.17 -7.13
CA GLU A 58 -6.70 0.55 -7.96
C GLU A 58 -5.55 -0.38 -8.34
N VAL A 59 -4.79 0.01 -9.37
CA VAL A 59 -3.55 -0.68 -9.75
C VAL A 59 -2.54 -0.53 -8.62
N TYR A 60 -2.02 -1.66 -8.12
CA TYR A 60 -1.09 -1.67 -6.99
C TYR A 60 0.17 -0.80 -7.22
N ASP A 61 0.73 -0.86 -8.43
CA ASP A 61 1.92 -0.09 -8.84
C ASP A 61 1.71 1.44 -8.87
N ARG A 62 0.49 1.91 -8.59
CA ARG A 62 0.14 3.33 -8.50
C ARG A 62 0.07 3.85 -7.07
N PHE A 63 0.44 3.05 -6.07
CA PHE A 63 0.39 3.43 -4.66
C PHE A 63 1.11 4.77 -4.39
N HIS A 64 2.26 5.01 -5.04
CA HIS A 64 3.06 6.22 -4.85
C HIS A 64 2.33 7.53 -5.22
N PHE A 65 1.21 7.48 -5.95
CA PHE A 65 0.38 8.67 -6.23
C PHE A 65 -0.49 9.08 -5.04
N TYR A 66 -0.68 8.21 -4.05
CA TYR A 66 -1.50 8.44 -2.87
C TYR A 66 -0.68 8.84 -1.64
N VAL A 67 0.60 9.15 -1.83
CA VAL A 67 1.53 9.58 -0.78
C VAL A 67 2.13 10.93 -1.18
N ASP A 68 2.07 11.89 -0.26
CA ASP A 68 2.78 13.15 -0.39
C ASP A 68 4.29 12.89 -0.25
N LYS A 69 5.05 13.14 -1.32
CA LYS A 69 6.50 12.89 -1.34
C LYS A 69 7.32 13.91 -0.53
N TYR A 70 6.74 15.03 -0.15
CA TYR A 70 7.41 16.07 0.64
C TYR A 70 7.07 15.95 2.12
N GLU A 71 5.79 15.77 2.42
CA GLU A 71 5.30 15.62 3.80
C GLU A 71 5.38 14.18 4.31
N HIS A 72 5.64 13.22 3.40
CA HIS A 72 5.69 11.79 3.68
C HIS A 72 4.40 11.25 4.31
N LYS A 73 3.24 11.74 3.86
CA LYS A 73 1.93 11.39 4.43
C LYS A 73 0.99 10.79 3.41
N MET A 74 0.12 9.89 3.86
CA MET A 74 -1.00 9.41 3.07
C MET A 74 -1.96 10.56 2.71
N LEU A 75 -2.28 10.71 1.43
CA LEU A 75 -3.18 11.74 0.92
C LEU A 75 -4.67 11.38 1.11
N CYS A 76 -4.95 10.09 1.20
CA CYS A 76 -6.30 9.53 1.40
C CYS A 76 -6.22 8.20 2.14
N ASP A 77 -7.36 7.67 2.55
CA ASP A 77 -7.41 6.33 3.14
C ASP A 77 -7.13 5.26 2.07
N ALA A 78 -6.41 4.22 2.48
CA ALA A 78 -6.13 3.07 1.64
C ALA A 78 -6.17 1.75 2.42
N ARG A 79 -6.43 0.68 1.69
CA ARG A 79 -6.33 -0.70 2.16
C ARG A 79 -5.45 -1.48 1.18
N ILE A 80 -4.43 -2.16 1.71
CA ILE A 80 -3.60 -3.07 0.93
C ILE A 80 -3.92 -4.49 1.38
N ILE A 81 -4.65 -5.24 0.57
CA ILE A 81 -4.92 -6.65 0.82
C ILE A 81 -3.73 -7.46 0.33
N LEU A 82 -3.06 -8.17 1.22
CA LEU A 82 -1.87 -8.95 0.93
C LEU A 82 -2.17 -10.15 -0.01
N PRO A 83 -1.13 -10.79 -0.59
CA PRO A 83 -1.30 -11.90 -1.54
C PRO A 83 -2.12 -13.08 -1.03
N ASP A 84 -2.15 -13.28 0.29
CA ASP A 84 -2.92 -14.33 0.97
C ASP A 84 -4.44 -14.07 0.99
N ARG A 85 -4.87 -12.84 0.62
CA ARG A 85 -6.25 -12.34 0.62
C ARG A 85 -6.95 -12.33 1.99
N ARG A 86 -6.19 -12.59 3.07
CA ARG A 86 -6.68 -12.67 4.44
C ARG A 86 -6.15 -11.53 5.29
N THR A 87 -4.91 -11.13 5.03
CA THR A 87 -4.24 -10.08 5.76
C THR A 87 -4.34 -8.77 5.00
N GLU A 88 -4.47 -7.67 5.72
CA GLU A 88 -4.53 -6.34 5.13
C GLU A 88 -3.72 -5.32 5.94
N ILE A 89 -3.21 -4.32 5.25
CA ILE A 89 -2.62 -3.13 5.84
C ILE A 89 -3.64 -2.00 5.70
N ARG A 90 -3.90 -1.34 6.82
CA ARG A 90 -4.83 -0.23 6.94
C ARG A 90 -4.03 1.06 7.00
N LEU A 91 -4.25 1.94 6.03
CA LEU A 91 -3.61 3.24 5.94
C LEU A 91 -4.70 4.31 5.97
N TYR A 92 -4.56 5.28 6.84
CA TYR A 92 -5.47 6.40 6.98
C TYR A 92 -4.84 7.66 6.43
N LYS A 93 -5.67 8.58 5.95
CA LYS A 93 -5.24 9.90 5.53
C LYS A 93 -4.46 10.58 6.66
N GLY A 94 -3.27 11.07 6.34
CA GLY A 94 -2.37 11.72 7.28
C GLY A 94 -1.39 10.78 7.98
N ASP A 95 -1.51 9.45 7.82
CA ASP A 95 -0.49 8.51 8.31
C ASP A 95 0.88 8.87 7.71
N GLU A 96 1.88 9.03 8.57
CA GLU A 96 3.26 9.33 8.17
C GLU A 96 3.98 8.04 7.77
N LEU A 97 4.66 8.06 6.63
CA LEU A 97 5.42 6.94 6.09
C LEU A 97 6.90 7.27 6.05
N MET A 98 7.75 6.29 6.34
CA MET A 98 9.17 6.41 6.04
C MET A 98 9.40 6.06 4.58
N LEU A 99 9.91 7.02 3.80
CA LEU A 99 10.33 6.81 2.41
C LEU A 99 11.85 6.60 2.40
N LEU A 100 12.28 5.34 2.26
CA LEU A 100 13.68 4.96 2.33
C LEU A 100 14.19 4.55 0.95
N PRO A 101 15.00 5.40 0.29
CA PRO A 101 15.59 5.05 -1.00
C PRO A 101 16.66 3.97 -0.85
N VAL A 102 16.69 3.05 -1.80
CA VAL A 102 17.65 1.96 -1.94
C VAL A 102 18.35 2.17 -3.29
N GLU A 103 19.48 2.88 -3.23
CA GLU A 103 20.25 3.26 -4.41
C GLU A 103 21.62 2.60 -4.38
N GLY A 104 21.98 1.91 -5.46
CA GLY A 104 23.20 1.13 -5.54
C GLY A 104 23.47 0.64 -6.95
N PHE A 105 24.65 0.04 -7.16
CA PHE A 105 24.96 -0.57 -8.45
C PHE A 105 24.13 -1.84 -8.67
N VAL A 106 23.99 -2.65 -7.63
CA VAL A 106 23.01 -3.74 -7.54
C VAL A 106 22.25 -3.58 -6.22
N SER A 107 20.92 -3.64 -6.27
CA SER A 107 20.08 -3.58 -5.07
C SER A 107 19.39 -4.91 -4.86
N THR A 108 19.38 -5.38 -3.61
CA THR A 108 18.71 -6.62 -3.19
C THR A 108 17.63 -6.30 -2.18
N ILE A 109 16.40 -6.70 -2.49
CA ILE A 109 15.24 -6.63 -1.61
C ILE A 109 15.36 -7.77 -0.59
N ILE A 110 15.33 -7.45 0.71
CA ILE A 110 15.37 -8.45 1.79
C ILE A 110 13.98 -8.58 2.42
N ALA A 111 13.31 -7.45 2.71
CA ALA A 111 11.98 -7.42 3.28
C ALA A 111 10.93 -7.12 2.20
N GLY A 112 9.92 -7.97 2.08
CA GLY A 112 8.80 -7.78 1.17
C GLY A 112 7.67 -6.94 1.79
N VAL A 113 6.69 -6.60 0.96
CA VAL A 113 5.45 -5.93 1.38
C VAL A 113 4.71 -6.79 2.42
N GLY A 114 4.25 -6.15 3.50
CA GLY A 114 3.64 -6.81 4.65
C GLY A 114 4.62 -7.37 5.66
N ASN A 115 5.93 -7.35 5.39
CA ASN A 115 6.92 -7.72 6.40
C ASN A 115 7.08 -6.59 7.42
N ARG A 116 7.15 -6.97 8.70
CA ARG A 116 7.58 -6.11 9.78
C ARG A 116 9.10 -6.04 9.78
N VAL A 117 9.64 -4.82 9.79
CA VAL A 117 11.08 -4.55 9.87
C VAL A 117 11.41 -3.87 11.20
N ARG A 118 12.51 -4.29 11.81
CA ARG A 118 13.02 -3.69 13.06
C ARG A 118 14.22 -2.82 12.77
N LYS A 119 14.47 -1.84 13.62
CA LYS A 119 15.63 -0.94 13.53
C LYS A 119 16.98 -1.67 13.42
N SER A 120 17.09 -2.87 13.98
CA SER A 120 18.29 -3.70 13.91
C SER A 120 18.46 -4.47 12.59
N ASP A 121 17.36 -4.69 11.89
CA ASP A 121 17.25 -5.68 10.82
C ASP A 121 17.39 -4.99 9.46
N ALA A 122 18.12 -5.62 8.55
CA ALA A 122 18.29 -5.08 7.21
C ALA A 122 17.00 -5.30 6.39
N PHE A 123 16.48 -4.26 5.77
CA PHE A 123 15.33 -4.36 4.86
C PHE A 123 15.77 -4.47 3.39
N ALA A 124 16.97 -4.00 3.07
CA ALA A 124 17.59 -4.10 1.76
C ALA A 124 19.12 -4.14 1.88
N ALA A 125 19.80 -4.53 0.81
CA ALA A 125 21.24 -4.41 0.66
C ALA A 125 21.59 -3.79 -0.69
N VAL A 126 22.67 -3.00 -0.72
CA VAL A 126 23.23 -2.41 -1.93
C VAL A 126 24.67 -2.87 -2.10
N THR A 127 25.01 -3.32 -3.31
CA THR A 127 26.37 -3.69 -3.67
C THR A 127 26.98 -2.57 -4.52
N THR A 128 28.18 -2.12 -4.17
CA THR A 128 28.91 -1.10 -4.93
C THR A 128 29.57 -1.70 -6.17
N LYS A 129 30.08 -0.86 -7.07
CA LYS A 129 30.85 -1.32 -8.24
C LYS A 129 32.11 -2.11 -7.86
N ASN A 130 32.65 -1.87 -6.66
CA ASN A 130 33.85 -2.53 -6.15
C ASN A 130 33.52 -3.85 -5.43
N GLY A 131 32.25 -4.24 -5.34
CA GLY A 131 31.80 -5.47 -4.69
C GLY A 131 31.56 -5.34 -3.17
N GLU A 132 31.63 -4.14 -2.61
CA GLU A 132 31.31 -3.90 -1.20
C GLU A 132 29.80 -3.94 -0.98
N VAL A 133 29.35 -4.59 0.09
CA VAL A 133 27.93 -4.74 0.41
C VAL A 133 27.56 -3.88 1.62
N HIS A 134 26.58 -3.00 1.46
CA HIS A 134 26.02 -2.19 2.53
C HIS A 134 24.58 -2.62 2.81
N TYR A 135 24.31 -2.94 4.07
CA TYR A 135 22.96 -3.28 4.53
C TYR A 135 22.23 -2.02 4.99
N LEU A 136 21.03 -1.83 4.49
CA LEU A 136 20.16 -0.71 4.86
C LEU A 136 19.21 -1.15 5.96
N LYS A 137 19.17 -0.36 7.03
CA LYS A 137 18.34 -0.61 8.23
C LYS A 137 17.37 0.56 8.41
N PRO A 138 16.12 0.31 8.83
CA PRO A 138 15.16 1.40 8.99
C PRO A 138 15.51 2.20 10.26
N PRO A 139 15.23 3.52 10.30
CA PRO A 139 15.53 4.35 11.47
C PRO A 139 14.60 4.03 12.66
N LYS A 140 13.41 3.47 12.39
CA LYS A 140 12.40 3.02 13.36
C LYS A 140 11.85 1.65 12.95
N ASN A 141 11.20 0.97 13.88
CA ASN A 141 10.42 -0.22 13.55
C ASN A 141 9.22 0.17 12.67
N GLY A 142 8.75 -0.75 11.85
CA GLY A 142 7.62 -0.49 10.97
C GLY A 142 7.21 -1.69 10.13
N VAL A 143 6.20 -1.50 9.30
CA VAL A 143 5.72 -2.49 8.33
C VAL A 143 5.94 -1.94 6.92
N VAL A 144 6.55 -2.74 6.05
CA VAL A 144 6.72 -2.37 4.63
C VAL A 144 5.34 -2.38 3.96
N VAL A 145 4.88 -1.25 3.47
CA VAL A 145 3.55 -1.13 2.86
C VAL A 145 3.60 -1.14 1.33
N TYR A 146 4.69 -0.64 0.75
CA TYR A 146 4.90 -0.59 -0.69
C TYR A 146 6.39 -0.50 -1.03
N ILE A 147 6.77 -1.00 -2.19
CA ILE A 147 8.12 -0.89 -2.75
C ILE A 147 7.96 -0.40 -4.18
N ASP A 148 8.44 0.81 -4.46
CA ASP A 148 8.40 1.41 -5.80
C ASP A 148 9.73 1.16 -6.52
N GLU A 149 9.69 0.80 -7.79
CA GLU A 149 10.88 0.70 -8.63
C GLU A 149 11.03 1.98 -9.46
N PHE A 150 12.14 2.69 -9.26
CA PHE A 150 12.41 3.94 -9.93
C PHE A 150 13.44 3.71 -11.04
N THR A 151 13.02 3.84 -12.31
CA THR A 151 13.85 3.82 -13.55
C THR A 151 14.32 2.44 -14.06
N ASN A 152 15.03 2.42 -15.20
CA ASN A 152 15.64 1.23 -15.82
C ASN A 152 16.86 0.67 -15.06
N ARG A 153 17.09 1.10 -13.81
CA ARG A 153 18.13 0.58 -12.90
C ARG A 153 17.44 0.07 -11.65
N PRO A 154 18.01 -0.93 -10.93
CA PRO A 154 17.38 -1.53 -9.75
C PRO A 154 17.48 -0.57 -8.55
N HIS A 155 16.83 0.57 -8.64
CA HIS A 155 16.71 1.55 -7.56
C HIS A 155 15.29 1.44 -7.03
N TYR A 156 15.14 1.30 -5.71
CA TYR A 156 13.85 1.10 -5.08
C TYR A 156 13.59 2.19 -4.04
N ILE A 157 12.32 2.48 -3.79
CA ILE A 157 11.90 3.29 -2.65
C ILE A 157 10.98 2.43 -1.79
N TYR A 158 11.40 2.22 -0.55
CA TYR A 158 10.57 1.56 0.45
C TYR A 158 9.64 2.57 1.10
N TYR A 159 8.36 2.23 1.15
CA TYR A 159 7.35 2.93 1.92
C TYR A 159 7.07 2.06 3.15
N ILE A 160 7.34 2.60 4.34
CA ILE A 160 7.22 1.86 5.59
C ILE A 160 6.33 2.65 6.54
N LEU A 161 5.26 2.03 7.02
CA LEU A 161 4.44 2.58 8.09
C LEU A 161 5.18 2.35 9.43
N PRO A 162 5.65 3.39 10.11
CA PRO A 162 6.35 3.25 11.38
C PRO A 162 5.41 2.71 12.46
N GLU A 163 5.95 1.91 13.37
CA GLU A 163 5.30 1.56 14.63
C GLU A 163 5.57 2.64 15.68
N GLU A 164 4.60 2.90 16.56
CA GLU A 164 4.79 3.73 17.76
C GLU A 164 5.81 3.12 18.75
#